data_AF-A0A523R3L5-F1
#
_entry.id   AF-A0A523R3L5-F1
#
_cell.length_a   1.000
_cell.length_b   1.000
_cell.length_c   1.000
_cell.angle_alpha   90.00
_cell.angle_beta   90.00
_cell.angle_gamma   90.00
#
_symmetry.space_group_name_H-M   'P 1'
#
loop_
_entity.id
_entity.type
_entity.pdbx_description
1 polymer ?
#
loop_
_entity_poly.entity_id
_entity_poly.type
_entity_poly.pdbx_seq_one_letter_code
_entity_poly.pdbx_strand_id
1 'polypeptide(L)'
;MVLFILLWAAIFTIIGIIIGTQNAATIVNVSLLTWTFNNIPLTLVLIETFAIGVIFTIIVAVIDEIRLKSRLWRTNNELRELKKELTSLRNLPVEEIVEDKSTEKAKEEIKESEGKEKKESK
;
A
#
# COMPACT_ATOMS: atom_id res chain seq x y z
N MET A 1 -6.81 -21.24 5.46
CA MET A 1 -7.16 -20.40 4.29
C MET A 1 -7.56 -21.25 3.09
N VAL A 2 -6.67 -22.12 2.56
CA VAL A 2 -6.98 -22.99 1.40
C VAL A 2 -8.18 -23.91 1.63
N LEU A 3 -8.30 -24.53 2.81
CA LEU A 3 -9.45 -25.37 3.15
C LEU A 3 -10.79 -24.62 3.10
N PHE A 4 -10.83 -23.38 3.60
CA PHE A 4 -12.03 -22.54 3.54
C PHE A 4 -12.37 -22.16 2.10
N ILE A 5 -11.36 -21.84 1.28
CA ILE A 5 -11.56 -21.55 -0.16
C ILE A 5 -12.14 -22.76 -0.87
N LEU A 6 -11.61 -23.96 -0.62
CA LEU A 6 -12.14 -25.20 -1.20
C LEU A 6 -13.56 -25.49 -0.75
N LEU A 7 -13.87 -25.28 0.53
CA LEU A 7 -15.21 -25.46 1.07
C LEU A 7 -16.22 -24.52 0.38
N TRP A 8 -15.89 -23.23 0.25
CA TRP A 8 -16.74 -22.28 -0.46
C TRP A 8 -16.88 -22.62 -1.94
N ALA A 9 -15.80 -23.00 -2.62
CA ALA A 9 -15.83 -23.40 -4.02
C ALA A 9 -16.73 -24.62 -4.26
N ALA A 10 -16.67 -25.61 -3.35
CA ALA A 10 -17.54 -26.78 -3.39
C ALA A 10 -19.02 -26.40 -3.21
N ILE A 11 -19.33 -25.54 -2.25
CA ILE A 11 -20.70 -25.05 -2.01
C ILE A 11 -21.24 -24.34 -3.27
N PHE A 12 -20.48 -23.40 -3.85
CA PHE A 12 -20.90 -22.70 -5.06
C PHE A 12 -21.10 -23.64 -6.24
N THR A 13 -20.25 -24.66 -6.37
CA THR A 13 -20.36 -25.65 -7.45
C THR A 13 -21.62 -26.51 -7.28
N ILE A 14 -21.91 -26.98 -6.07
CA ILE A 14 -23.13 -27.74 -5.77
C ILE A 14 -24.37 -26.90 -6.07
N ILE A 15 -24.40 -25.63 -5.63
CA ILE A 15 -25.51 -24.71 -5.92
C ILE A 15 -25.67 -24.52 -7.43
N GLY A 16 -24.58 -24.31 -8.16
CA GLY A 16 -24.60 -24.16 -9.62
C GLY A 16 -25.19 -25.39 -10.32
N ILE A 17 -24.80 -26.60 -9.91
CA ILE A 17 -25.35 -27.86 -10.43
C ILE A 17 -26.84 -27.98 -10.12
N ILE A 18 -27.25 -27.66 -8.90
CA ILE A 18 -28.66 -27.72 -8.48
C ILE A 18 -29.52 -26.78 -9.33
N ILE A 19 -29.07 -25.53 -9.53
CA ILE A 19 -29.79 -24.55 -10.34
C ILE A 19 -29.84 -25.02 -11.81
N GLY A 20 -28.71 -25.47 -12.36
CA GLY A 20 -28.61 -25.88 -13.76
C GLY A 20 -29.45 -27.12 -14.08
N THR A 21 -29.50 -28.10 -13.17
CA THR A 21 -30.29 -29.33 -13.34
C THR A 21 -31.78 -29.09 -13.17
N GLN A 22 -32.20 -28.30 -12.16
CA GLN A 22 -33.61 -27.98 -11.95
C GLN A 22 -34.20 -27.13 -13.09
N ASN A 23 -33.39 -26.32 -13.76
CA ASN A 23 -33.83 -25.46 -14.86
C ASN A 23 -33.47 -25.98 -16.25
N ALA A 24 -32.99 -27.23 -16.36
CA ALA A 24 -32.42 -27.77 -17.60
C ALA A 24 -33.41 -27.77 -18.79
N ALA A 25 -34.70 -27.98 -18.53
CA ALA A 25 -35.76 -27.99 -19.54
C ALA A 25 -36.46 -26.62 -19.71
N THR A 26 -36.09 -25.62 -18.91
CA THR A 26 -36.74 -24.32 -18.91
C THR A 26 -36.22 -23.47 -20.06
N ILE A 27 -37.11 -23.05 -20.95
CA ILE A 27 -36.82 -22.21 -22.10
C ILE A 27 -37.43 -20.83 -21.86
N VAL A 28 -36.66 -19.77 -22.13
CA VAL A 28 -37.08 -18.38 -21.90
C VAL A 28 -36.75 -17.49 -23.10
N ASN A 29 -37.46 -16.37 -23.18
CA ASN A 29 -37.14 -15.28 -24.08
C ASN A 29 -36.45 -14.18 -23.27
N VAL A 30 -35.28 -13.74 -23.72
CA VAL A 30 -34.46 -12.75 -23.03
C VAL A 30 -34.35 -11.51 -23.90
N SER A 31 -34.69 -10.36 -23.33
CA SER A 31 -34.52 -9.07 -23.99
C SER A 31 -33.38 -8.30 -23.33
N LEU A 32 -32.30 -8.07 -24.07
CA LEU A 32 -31.16 -7.25 -23.66
C LEU A 32 -31.16 -5.94 -24.44
N LEU A 33 -31.59 -4.87 -23.78
CA LEU A 33 -31.62 -3.49 -24.29
C LEU A 33 -32.44 -3.33 -25.58
N THR A 34 -31.86 -3.65 -26.75
CA THR A 34 -32.52 -3.65 -28.07
C THR A 34 -32.55 -5.02 -28.74
N TRP A 35 -31.78 -5.99 -28.23
CA TRP A 35 -31.73 -7.34 -28.75
C TRP A 35 -32.68 -8.26 -28.01
N THR A 36 -33.41 -9.07 -28.77
CA THR A 36 -34.29 -10.09 -28.23
C THR A 36 -33.83 -11.46 -28.68
N PHE A 37 -33.65 -12.34 -27.72
CA PHE A 37 -33.25 -13.70 -27.93
C PHE A 37 -34.40 -14.60 -27.52
N ASN A 38 -34.88 -15.39 -28.47
CA ASN A 38 -36.03 -16.26 -28.26
C ASN A 38 -35.59 -17.71 -28.12
N ASN A 39 -36.34 -18.47 -27.33
CA ASN A 39 -36.16 -19.90 -27.14
C ASN A 39 -34.77 -20.32 -26.63
N ILE A 40 -34.21 -19.56 -25.67
CA ILE A 40 -32.91 -19.89 -25.07
C ILE A 40 -33.10 -20.69 -23.77
N PRO A 41 -32.31 -21.75 -23.54
CA PRO A 41 -32.28 -22.44 -22.25
C PRO A 41 -31.90 -21.49 -21.11
N LEU A 42 -32.72 -21.44 -20.05
CA LEU A 42 -32.49 -20.57 -18.90
C LEU A 42 -31.13 -20.82 -18.24
N THR A 43 -30.71 -22.08 -18.16
CA THR A 43 -29.41 -22.47 -17.62
C THR A 43 -28.25 -21.79 -18.34
N LEU A 44 -28.33 -21.64 -19.67
CA LEU A 44 -27.28 -20.98 -20.46
C LEU A 44 -27.19 -19.49 -20.10
N VAL A 45 -28.35 -18.82 -20.06
CA VAL A 45 -28.45 -17.40 -19.71
C VAL A 45 -27.87 -17.13 -18.32
N LEU A 46 -28.17 -18.00 -17.34
CA LEU A 46 -27.65 -17.89 -15.98
C LEU A 46 -26.13 -18.06 -15.93
N ILE A 47 -25.58 -19.05 -16.65
CA ILE A 47 -24.13 -19.29 -16.70
C ILE A 47 -23.41 -18.10 -17.34
N GLU A 48 -23.91 -17.58 -18.47
CA GLU A 48 -23.30 -16.42 -19.14
C GLU A 48 -23.36 -15.16 -18.27
N THR A 49 -24.50 -14.88 -17.67
CA THR A 49 -24.67 -13.71 -16.78
C THR A 49 -23.73 -13.79 -15.58
N PHE A 50 -23.61 -14.98 -14.98
CA PHE A 50 -22.67 -15.21 -13.89
C PHE A 50 -21.22 -15.04 -14.33
N ALA A 51 -20.84 -15.61 -15.48
CA ALA A 51 -19.49 -15.48 -16.03
C ALA A 51 -19.12 -14.01 -16.29
N ILE A 52 -20.03 -13.23 -16.88
CA ILE A 52 -19.85 -11.79 -17.09
C ILE A 52 -19.63 -11.07 -15.75
N GLY A 53 -20.45 -11.39 -14.74
CA GLY A 53 -20.29 -10.85 -13.39
C GLY A 53 -18.92 -11.16 -12.79
N VAL A 54 -18.45 -12.40 -12.91
CA VAL A 54 -17.11 -12.82 -12.44
C VAL A 54 -16.01 -12.05 -13.16
N ILE A 55 -16.09 -11.94 -14.50
CA ILE A 55 -15.12 -11.18 -15.30
C ILE A 55 -15.06 -9.72 -14.83
N PHE A 56 -16.22 -9.09 -14.64
CA PHE A 56 -16.29 -7.71 -14.14
C PHE A 56 -15.64 -7.56 -12.76
N THR A 57 -15.90 -8.51 -11.87
CA THR A 57 -15.32 -8.52 -10.51
C THR A 57 -13.79 -8.67 -10.56
N ILE A 58 -13.27 -9.53 -11.45
CA ILE A 58 -11.83 -9.69 -11.67
C ILE A 58 -11.20 -8.39 -12.16
N ILE A 59 -11.83 -7.70 -13.12
CA ILE A 59 -11.32 -6.42 -13.63
C ILE A 59 -11.20 -5.39 -12.51
N VAL A 60 -12.24 -5.25 -11.67
CA VAL A 60 -12.22 -4.34 -10.52
C VAL A 60 -11.11 -4.73 -9.54
N ALA A 61 -11.00 -6.01 -9.19
CA ALA A 61 -9.96 -6.49 -8.27
C ALA A 61 -8.54 -6.23 -8.79
N VAL A 62 -8.30 -6.39 -10.09
CA VAL A 62 -7.00 -6.09 -10.72
C VAL A 62 -6.67 -4.59 -10.61
N ILE A 63 -7.64 -3.72 -10.87
CA ILE A 63 -7.44 -2.26 -10.76
C ILE A 63 -7.08 -1.88 -9.32
N ASP A 64 -7.77 -2.45 -8.34
CA ASP A 64 -7.51 -2.18 -6.93
C ASP A 64 -6.15 -2.72 -6.47
N GLU A 65 -5.75 -3.91 -6.93
CA GLU A 65 -4.43 -4.46 -6.65
C GLU A 65 -3.30 -3.56 -7.20
N ILE A 66 -3.46 -3.04 -8.42
CA ILE A 66 -2.49 -2.10 -9.01
C ILE A 66 -2.39 -0.82 -8.18
N ARG A 67 -3.54 -0.25 -7.77
CA ARG A 67 -3.58 0.94 -6.91
C ARG A 67 -2.92 0.67 -5.55
N LEU A 68 -3.16 -0.49 -4.97
CA LEU A 68 -2.59 -0.87 -3.68
C LEU A 68 -1.07 -1.02 -3.77
N LYS A 69 -0.57 -1.71 -4.80
CA LYS A 69 0.88 -1.82 -5.05
C LYS A 69 1.52 -0.44 -5.26
N SER A 70 0.88 0.45 -6.02
CA SER A 70 1.37 1.81 -6.25
C SER A 70 1.48 2.61 -4.94
N ARG A 71 0.46 2.53 -4.07
CA ARG A 71 0.49 3.15 -2.74
C ARG A 71 1.61 2.59 -1.87
N LEU A 72 1.77 1.27 -1.85
CA LEU A 72 2.85 0.59 -1.12
C LEU A 72 4.24 1.08 -1.56
N TRP A 73 4.45 1.25 -2.87
CA TRP A 73 5.71 1.76 -3.40
C TRP A 73 5.97 3.21 -2.98
N ARG A 74 4.97 4.08 -3.07
CA ARG A 74 5.08 5.49 -2.65
C ARG A 74 5.42 5.59 -1.16
N THR A 75 4.64 4.92 -0.31
CA THR A 75 4.87 4.93 1.14
C THR A 75 6.25 4.38 1.51
N ASN A 76 6.73 3.32 0.85
CA ASN A 76 8.09 2.83 1.11
C ASN A 76 9.18 3.81 0.65
N ASN A 77 8.95 4.55 -0.43
CA ASN A 77 9.91 5.55 -0.89
C ASN A 77 9.98 6.74 0.07
N GLU A 78 8.83 7.23 0.52
CA GLU A 78 8.73 8.27 1.57
C GLU A 78 9.43 7.84 2.87
N LEU A 79 9.20 6.60 3.33
CA LEU A 79 9.91 6.06 4.50
C LEU A 79 11.43 6.04 4.32
N ARG A 80 11.91 5.75 3.11
CA ARG A 80 13.34 5.72 2.81
C ARG A 80 13.94 7.11 2.78
N GLU A 81 13.23 8.09 2.23
CA GLU A 81 13.64 9.50 2.22
C GLU A 81 13.66 10.07 3.64
N LEU A 82 12.61 9.85 4.43
CA LEU A 82 12.54 10.30 5.82
C LEU A 82 13.64 9.69 6.70
N LYS A 83 13.98 8.41 6.47
CA LYS A 83 15.13 7.76 7.14
C LYS A 83 16.48 8.39 6.74
N LYS A 84 16.63 8.79 5.47
CA LYS A 84 17.85 9.48 5.01
C LYS A 84 17.95 10.85 5.66
N GLU A 85 16.88 11.63 5.70
CA GLU A 85 16.85 12.94 6.35
C GLU A 85 17.22 12.84 7.83
N LEU A 86 16.62 11.88 8.56
CA LEU A 86 16.96 11.63 9.96
C LEU A 86 18.45 11.27 10.14
N THR A 87 19.01 10.49 9.22
CA THR A 87 20.44 10.12 9.24
C THR A 87 21.33 11.32 8.94
N SER A 88 20.96 12.17 7.98
CA SER A 88 21.67 13.40 7.65
C SER A 88 21.64 14.40 8.80
N LEU A 89 20.50 14.54 9.49
CA LEU A 89 20.35 15.36 10.68
C LEU A 89 21.22 14.83 11.84
N ARG A 90 21.34 13.52 11.99
CA ARG A 90 22.21 12.90 13.01
C ARG A 90 23.69 13.01 12.67
N ASN A 91 24.04 13.04 11.39
CA ASN A 91 25.39 13.19 10.90
C ASN A 91 25.77 14.65 10.59
N LEU A 92 24.96 15.63 11.02
CA LEU A 92 25.40 17.02 11.05
C LEU A 92 26.68 17.07 11.90
N PRO A 93 27.80 17.54 11.33
CA PRO A 93 29.08 17.52 12.01
C PRO A 93 28.96 18.33 13.31
N VAL A 94 29.14 17.64 14.44
CA VAL A 94 29.34 18.25 15.75
C VAL A 94 30.77 18.83 15.82
N GLU A 95 31.27 19.41 14.73
CA GLU A 95 32.60 20.01 14.67
C GLU A 95 32.50 21.51 14.99
N GLU A 96 31.44 22.19 14.54
CA GLU A 96 31.26 23.63 14.75
C GLU A 96 30.95 24.00 16.22
N ILE A 97 30.32 23.10 16.98
CA ILE A 97 29.94 23.38 18.38
C ILE A 97 31.11 23.16 19.35
N VAL A 98 32.12 22.38 18.93
CA VAL A 98 33.28 22.02 19.77
C VAL A 98 34.45 22.97 19.54
N GLU A 99 34.66 23.42 18.30
CA GLU A 99 35.69 24.43 18.00
C GLU A 99 35.38 25.80 18.64
N ASP A 100 34.12 26.23 18.67
CA ASP A 100 33.76 27.53 19.26
C ASP A 100 33.95 27.54 20.79
N LYS A 101 33.53 26.45 21.47
CA LYS A 101 33.68 26.32 22.93
C LYS A 101 35.12 26.10 23.39
N SER A 102 35.95 25.48 22.57
CA SER A 102 37.37 25.27 22.90
C SER A 102 38.19 26.54 22.64
N THR A 103 37.87 27.31 21.61
CA THR A 103 38.54 28.59 21.33
C THR A 103 38.07 29.73 22.24
N GLU A 104 36.82 29.75 22.72
CA GLU A 104 36.40 30.68 23.77
C GLU A 104 37.10 30.39 25.11
N LYS A 105 37.14 29.13 25.55
CA LYS A 105 37.82 28.75 26.80
C LYS A 105 39.32 29.05 26.78
N ALA A 106 40.01 28.78 25.66
CA ALA A 106 41.42 29.11 25.51
C ALA A 106 41.68 30.63 25.54
N LYS A 107 40.76 31.45 24.99
CA LYS A 107 40.86 32.92 25.02
C LYS A 107 40.57 33.49 26.41
N GLU A 108 39.71 32.84 27.21
CA GLU A 108 39.45 33.23 28.60
C GLU A 108 40.62 32.89 29.52
N GLU A 109 41.24 31.71 29.38
CA GLU A 109 42.40 31.28 30.17
C GLU A 109 43.62 32.19 29.94
N ILE A 110 43.87 32.62 28.70
CA ILE A 110 44.97 33.55 28.35
C ILE A 110 44.73 34.95 28.95
N LYS A 111 43.48 35.44 28.93
CA LYS A 111 43.15 36.74 29.54
C LYS A 111 43.26 36.71 31.07
N GLU A 112 42.98 35.58 31.70
CA GLU A 112 43.11 35.42 33.15
C GLU A 112 44.58 35.32 33.59
N SER A 113 45.46 34.69 32.80
CA SER A 113 46.90 34.66 33.08
C SER A 113 47.56 36.03 32.89
N GLU A 114 47.21 36.78 31.82
CA GLU A 114 47.73 38.13 31.58
C GLU A 114 47.24 39.16 32.62
N GLY A 115 46.05 38.96 33.17
CA GLY A 115 45.48 39.77 34.24
C GLY A 115 46.13 39.54 35.61
N LYS A 116 46.69 38.34 35.85
CA LYS A 116 47.40 37.98 37.08
C LYS A 116 48.85 38.48 37.06
N GLU A 117 49.56 38.37 35.93
CA GLU A 117 50.93 38.90 35.79
C GLU A 117 51.01 40.43 35.97
N LYS A 118 50.00 41.17 35.50
CA LYS A 118 49.95 42.64 35.70
C LYS A 118 49.65 43.09 37.14
N LYS A 119 49.19 42.18 38.02
CA LYS A 119 48.92 42.50 39.43
C LYS A 119 50.11 42.20 40.36
N GLU A 120 51.05 41.36 39.96
CA GLU A 120 52.25 41.06 40.76
C GLU A 120 53.45 41.99 40.47
N SER A 121 53.37 42.80 39.40
CA SER A 121 54.42 43.77 39.02
C SER A 121 54.18 45.22 39.50
N LYS A 122 53.25 45.46 40.45
CA LYS A 122 52.99 46.79 41.02
C LYS A 122 53.11 46.81 42.53
#